data_AF-A0A938S637-F1
#
_entry.id   AF-A0A938S637-F1
#
_cell.length_a   1.000
_cell.length_b   1.000
_cell.length_c   1.000
_cell.angle_alpha   90.00
_cell.angle_beta   90.00
_cell.angle_gamma   90.00
#
_symmetry.space_group_name_H-M   'P 1'
#
loop_
_entity.id
_entity.type
_entity.pdbx_description
1 polymer ?
#
loop_
_entity_poly.entity_id
_entity_poly.type
_entity_poly.pdbx_seq_one_letter_code
_entity_poly.pdbx_strand_id
1 'polypeptide(L)'
;MKQRSGFLFRAALGPAAVTAMIMSVIVCMVGIAYPDQQAITRDKKLVTLHDDGTWEYASAATPAEETYAQMSAEEFRATKPTTPILMRVWGKLDDYYNYEFGTADKVAWSIRVSDYKGSALGHGYLKKDTDAGKQVFNILRDGKEHKMVVEINCLPRAENGSVFVISSVKALDRWK
;
A
#
# COMPACT_ATOMS: atom_id res chain seq x y z
N MET A 1 -1.68 -33.70 -7.34
CA MET A 1 -1.79 -33.79 -8.82
C MET A 1 -0.84 -32.78 -9.44
N LYS A 2 0.23 -33.24 -10.11
CA LYS A 2 1.29 -32.40 -10.70
C LYS A 2 1.12 -32.43 -12.23
N GLN A 3 0.69 -31.32 -12.84
CA GLN A 3 0.68 -31.19 -14.30
C GLN A 3 2.10 -30.90 -14.79
N ARG A 4 2.64 -31.81 -15.60
CA ARG A 4 3.86 -31.61 -16.37
C ARG A 4 3.46 -31.33 -17.81
N SER A 5 3.64 -30.10 -18.26
CA SER A 5 3.49 -29.71 -19.67
C SER A 5 4.83 -29.86 -20.36
N GLY A 6 4.91 -30.81 -21.30
CA GLY A 6 6.05 -30.97 -22.17
C GLY A 6 6.05 -29.93 -23.28
N PHE A 7 7.22 -29.37 -23.56
CA PHE A 7 7.49 -28.65 -24.80
C PHE A 7 8.73 -29.29 -25.43
N LEU A 8 8.50 -29.99 -26.55
CA LEU A 8 9.53 -30.53 -27.42
C LEU A 8 9.99 -29.41 -28.34
N PHE A 9 11.23 -28.95 -28.17
CA PHE A 9 11.95 -28.21 -29.19
C PHE A 9 13.20 -29.02 -29.57
N ARG A 10 13.12 -29.72 -30.70
CA ARG A 10 14.29 -30.28 -31.39
C ARG A 10 14.89 -29.17 -32.23
N ALA A 11 15.98 -28.58 -31.76
CA ALA A 11 16.92 -27.85 -32.61
C ALA A 11 18.20 -28.67 -32.69
N ALA A 12 18.48 -29.18 -33.89
CA ALA A 12 19.74 -29.83 -34.21
C ALA A 12 20.83 -28.76 -34.26
N LEU A 13 21.81 -28.85 -33.35
CA LEU A 13 23.04 -28.04 -33.37
C LEU A 13 24.22 -28.98 -33.61
N GLY A 14 24.98 -28.71 -34.67
CA GLY A 14 26.15 -29.47 -35.08
C GLY A 14 27.35 -29.25 -34.15
N PRO A 15 28.40 -30.09 -34.26
CA PRO A 15 29.55 -30.06 -33.36
C PRO A 15 30.60 -29.07 -33.88
N ALA A 16 30.53 -27.82 -33.45
CA ALA A 16 31.69 -26.92 -33.52
C ALA A 16 31.50 -25.74 -32.56
N ALA A 17 32.57 -25.43 -31.83
CA ALA A 17 32.74 -24.28 -30.94
C ALA A 17 32.00 -24.34 -29.59
N VAL A 18 32.55 -25.17 -28.68
CA VAL A 18 32.52 -24.89 -27.24
C VAL A 18 33.29 -23.60 -27.00
N THR A 19 32.61 -22.46 -27.00
CA THR A 19 33.15 -21.21 -26.46
C THR A 19 32.49 -20.98 -25.11
N ALA A 20 33.19 -21.40 -24.07
CA ALA A 20 32.85 -21.11 -22.70
C ALA A 20 32.82 -19.59 -22.49
N MET A 21 31.62 -19.00 -22.42
CA MET A 21 31.46 -17.69 -21.77
C MET A 21 31.56 -17.91 -20.26
N ILE A 22 32.78 -17.79 -19.77
CA ILE A 22 33.05 -17.52 -18.37
C ILE A 22 32.38 -16.16 -18.08
N MET A 23 31.27 -16.17 -17.34
CA MET A 23 30.76 -14.96 -16.73
C MET A 23 31.78 -14.52 -15.69
N SER A 24 32.68 -13.63 -16.09
CA SER A 24 33.65 -12.99 -15.21
C SER A 24 32.89 -12.09 -14.23
N VAL A 25 32.55 -12.65 -13.07
CA VAL A 25 32.30 -11.86 -11.86
C VAL A 25 33.65 -11.30 -11.45
N ILE A 26 33.90 -10.02 -11.73
CA ILE A 26 35.09 -9.33 -11.23
C ILE A 26 34.89 -9.14 -9.72
N VAL A 27 35.51 -10.02 -8.93
CA VAL A 27 35.62 -9.89 -7.47
C VAL A 27 36.93 -9.15 -7.19
N CYS A 28 36.87 -7.85 -6.95
CA CYS A 28 37.99 -7.11 -6.37
C CYS A 28 38.08 -7.47 -4.88
N MET A 29 39.03 -8.36 -4.52
CA MET A 29 39.30 -8.68 -3.13
C MET A 29 40.17 -7.59 -2.48
N VAL A 30 39.55 -6.74 -1.66
CA VAL A 30 40.23 -5.89 -0.68
C VAL A 30 39.94 -6.47 0.70
N GLY A 31 40.90 -7.21 1.26
CA GLY A 31 40.79 -7.84 2.58
C GLY A 31 40.51 -6.83 3.69
N ILE A 32 39.22 -6.68 3.99
CA ILE A 32 38.64 -5.99 5.14
C ILE A 32 37.54 -6.95 5.58
N ALA A 33 37.35 -7.21 6.88
CA ALA A 33 36.23 -8.00 7.37
C ALA A 33 34.95 -7.46 6.72
N TYR A 34 34.41 -8.20 5.74
CA TYR A 34 33.39 -7.65 4.86
C TYR A 34 32.09 -7.63 5.66
N PRO A 35 31.45 -6.47 5.86
CA PRO A 35 30.06 -6.47 6.29
C PRO A 35 29.25 -7.28 5.27
N ASP A 36 28.19 -7.95 5.74
CA ASP A 36 27.26 -8.70 4.90
C ASP A 36 27.04 -7.99 3.55
N GLN A 37 27.37 -8.68 2.46
CA GLN A 37 27.29 -8.07 1.13
C GLN A 37 25.86 -8.15 0.62
N GLN A 38 25.29 -7.00 0.25
CA GLN A 38 23.96 -6.95 -0.34
C GLN A 38 24.05 -6.93 -1.86
N ALA A 39 23.25 -7.78 -2.52
CA ALA A 39 23.13 -7.84 -3.97
C ALA A 39 21.66 -7.80 -4.41
N ILE A 40 21.40 -7.25 -5.60
CA ILE A 40 20.05 -7.25 -6.21
C ILE A 40 20.04 -8.29 -7.34
N THR A 41 19.13 -9.25 -7.25
CA THR A 41 18.93 -10.29 -8.26
C THR A 41 18.21 -9.74 -9.50
N ARG A 42 18.20 -10.51 -10.60
CA ARG A 42 17.54 -10.13 -11.86
C ARG A 42 16.02 -9.87 -11.72
N ASP A 43 15.37 -10.49 -10.73
CA ASP A 43 13.98 -10.28 -10.36
C ASP A 43 13.77 -9.13 -9.34
N LYS A 44 14.78 -8.28 -9.15
CA LYS A 44 14.77 -7.11 -8.25
C LYS A 44 14.57 -7.44 -6.77
N LYS A 45 15.02 -8.62 -6.32
CA LYS A 45 15.02 -8.96 -4.89
C LYS A 45 16.39 -8.69 -4.28
N LEU A 46 16.39 -8.22 -3.04
CA LEU A 46 17.61 -8.05 -2.27
C LEU A 46 18.03 -9.41 -1.67
N VAL A 47 19.31 -9.73 -1.79
CA VAL A 47 19.93 -10.92 -1.21
C VAL A 47 21.10 -10.47 -0.34
N THR A 48 21.18 -11.04 0.84
CA THR A 48 22.31 -10.88 1.76
C THR A 48 23.21 -12.10 1.60
N LEU A 49 24.47 -11.88 1.24
CA LEU A 49 25.50 -12.91 1.17
C LEU A 49 26.33 -12.87 2.45
N HIS A 50 26.32 -13.98 3.18
CA HIS A 50 27.08 -14.15 4.41
C HIS A 50 28.52 -14.59 4.12
N ASP A 51 29.36 -14.48 5.13
CA ASP A 51 30.78 -14.83 5.08
C ASP A 51 31.04 -16.34 4.91
N ASP A 52 30.12 -17.18 5.37
CA ASP A 52 30.15 -18.64 5.20
C ASP A 52 29.76 -19.10 3.78
N GLY A 53 29.44 -18.17 2.88
CA GLY A 53 29.03 -18.43 1.51
C GLY A 53 27.56 -18.86 1.37
N THR A 54 26.81 -18.91 2.47
CA THR A 54 25.36 -18.99 2.42
C THR A 54 24.78 -17.64 2.04
N TRP A 55 23.60 -17.67 1.45
CA TRP A 55 22.87 -16.47 1.09
C TRP A 55 21.44 -16.64 1.56
N GLU A 56 20.86 -15.55 2.03
CA GLU A 56 19.44 -15.45 2.31
C GLU A 56 18.85 -14.36 1.42
N TYR A 57 17.67 -14.61 0.86
CA TYR A 57 16.85 -13.48 0.44
C TYR A 57 16.63 -12.65 1.68
N ALA A 58 16.96 -11.35 1.63
CA ALA A 58 16.54 -10.42 2.67
C ALA A 58 15.02 -10.63 2.76
N SER A 59 14.57 -11.24 3.86
CA SER A 59 13.24 -11.85 3.99
C SER A 59 12.26 -10.87 3.39
N ALA A 60 11.74 -11.20 2.20
CA ALA A 60 11.29 -10.20 1.23
C ALA A 60 10.48 -9.16 1.98
N ALA A 61 11.09 -7.99 2.29
CA ALA A 61 10.62 -7.14 3.37
C ALA A 61 9.14 -7.02 3.15
N THR A 62 8.30 -7.66 4.00
CA THR A 62 6.94 -8.05 3.63
C THR A 62 6.28 -6.78 3.14
N PRO A 63 6.10 -6.56 1.82
CA PRO A 63 6.28 -5.27 1.16
C PRO A 63 5.58 -4.16 1.91
N ALA A 64 6.29 -3.56 2.88
CA ALA A 64 5.71 -2.90 4.05
C ALA A 64 4.18 -3.06 4.12
N GLU A 65 3.67 -4.30 4.31
CA GLU A 65 2.22 -4.49 4.52
C GLU A 65 1.76 -3.70 5.77
N GLU A 66 2.74 -3.32 6.59
CA GLU A 66 2.76 -2.34 7.67
C GLU A 66 3.44 -1.05 7.16
N THR A 67 2.74 -0.05 6.63
CA THR A 67 2.47 1.19 7.41
C THR A 67 1.56 2.13 6.61
N TYR A 68 0.51 1.61 5.97
CA TYR A 68 -0.51 2.51 5.41
C TYR A 68 -1.29 3.29 6.49
N ALA A 69 -1.13 2.96 7.77
CA ALA A 69 -1.66 3.74 8.89
C ALA A 69 -0.49 4.39 9.63
N GLN A 70 -0.43 5.72 9.57
CA GLN A 70 0.58 6.51 10.30
C GLN A 70 0.27 6.62 11.80
N MET A 71 -1.00 6.43 12.19
CA MET A 71 -1.44 6.43 13.59
C MET A 71 -2.69 5.57 13.78
N SER A 72 -3.02 5.24 15.03
CA SER A 72 -4.24 4.54 15.41
C SER A 72 -5.48 5.44 15.35
N ALA A 73 -6.67 4.83 15.42
CA ALA A 73 -7.93 5.57 15.48
C ALA A 73 -8.03 6.40 16.78
N GLU A 74 -7.53 5.84 17.88
CA GLU A 74 -7.48 6.51 19.18
C GLU A 74 -6.55 7.72 19.14
N GLU A 75 -5.36 7.57 18.56
CA GLU A 75 -4.38 8.65 18.37
C GLU A 75 -4.93 9.75 17.46
N PHE A 76 -5.61 9.38 16.37
CA PHE A 76 -6.24 10.35 15.47
C PHE A 76 -7.28 11.21 16.20
N ARG A 77 -8.16 10.59 17.00
CA ARG A 77 -9.18 11.33 17.76
C ARG A 77 -8.56 12.19 18.87
N ALA A 78 -7.49 11.72 19.50
CA ALA A 78 -6.82 12.44 20.57
C ALA A 78 -6.02 13.64 20.06
N THR A 79 -5.30 13.48 18.95
CA THR A 79 -4.39 14.51 18.40
C THR A 79 -5.08 15.46 17.42
N LYS A 80 -6.19 15.04 16.81
CA LYS A 80 -6.99 15.82 15.83
C LYS A 80 -6.10 16.48 14.76
N PRO A 81 -5.30 15.69 14.01
CA PRO A 81 -4.29 16.26 13.12
C PRO A 81 -4.96 17.11 12.03
N THR A 82 -4.48 18.35 11.89
CA THR A 82 -4.94 19.27 10.84
C THR A 82 -4.18 19.07 9.53
N THR A 83 -3.04 18.38 9.57
CA THR A 83 -2.30 17.94 8.38
C THR A 83 -2.79 16.57 7.91
N PRO A 84 -2.88 16.32 6.59
CA PRO A 84 -3.26 15.02 6.06
C PRO A 84 -2.37 13.88 6.58
N ILE A 85 -3.01 12.83 7.06
CA ILE A 85 -2.35 11.60 7.52
C ILE A 85 -2.93 10.38 6.78
N LEU A 86 -2.09 9.39 6.53
CA LEU A 86 -2.49 8.16 5.84
C LEU A 86 -3.11 7.17 6.84
N MET A 87 -4.31 6.67 6.53
CA MET A 87 -5.02 5.68 7.34
C MET A 87 -5.66 4.57 6.49
N ARG A 88 -5.68 3.36 7.06
CA ARG A 88 -6.46 2.21 6.58
C ARG A 88 -7.81 2.20 7.25
N VAL A 89 -8.86 2.22 6.45
CA VAL A 89 -10.23 2.32 6.95
C VAL A 89 -11.19 1.45 6.15
N TRP A 90 -12.33 1.16 6.75
CA TRP A 90 -13.52 0.73 6.02
C TRP A 90 -14.39 1.96 5.78
N GLY A 91 -14.78 2.17 4.53
CA GLY A 91 -15.65 3.27 4.13
C GLY A 91 -17.00 2.75 3.66
N LYS A 92 -18.08 3.42 4.05
CA LYS A 92 -19.43 3.21 3.54
C LYS A 92 -20.08 4.54 3.22
N LEU A 93 -20.74 4.64 2.07
CA LEU A 93 -21.48 5.86 1.73
C LEU A 93 -22.62 6.06 2.74
N ASP A 94 -22.75 7.28 3.25
CA ASP A 94 -23.75 7.65 4.26
C ASP A 94 -24.41 8.98 3.87
N ASP A 95 -25.57 9.29 4.48
CA ASP A 95 -26.33 10.52 4.24
C ASP A 95 -26.22 11.54 5.38
N TYR A 96 -25.24 11.35 6.28
CA TYR A 96 -25.06 12.20 7.46
C TYR A 96 -24.83 13.68 7.10
N TYR A 97 -25.76 14.51 7.56
CA TYR A 97 -25.71 15.96 7.44
C TYR A 97 -24.97 16.60 8.61
N ASN A 98 -23.86 17.29 8.34
CA ASN A 98 -23.13 18.08 9.33
C ASN A 98 -23.33 19.58 9.09
N TYR A 99 -23.85 20.28 10.10
CA TYR A 99 -24.07 21.72 10.09
C TYR A 99 -22.79 22.54 9.89
N GLU A 100 -21.62 22.05 10.32
CA GLU A 100 -20.32 22.69 10.12
C GLU A 100 -19.96 22.83 8.63
N PHE A 101 -20.52 21.98 7.78
CA PHE A 101 -20.30 22.01 6.34
C PHE A 101 -21.47 22.61 5.54
N GLY A 102 -22.55 23.06 6.20
CA GLY A 102 -23.69 23.76 5.59
C GLY A 102 -24.26 23.07 4.35
N THR A 103 -23.76 23.44 3.17
CA THR A 103 -24.16 22.89 1.85
C THR A 103 -23.33 21.67 1.41
N ALA A 104 -22.73 20.95 2.36
CA ALA A 104 -21.88 19.79 2.13
C ALA A 104 -22.56 18.74 1.26
N ASP A 105 -23.86 18.53 1.45
CA ASP A 105 -24.67 17.57 0.71
C ASP A 105 -24.61 17.79 -0.80
N LYS A 106 -24.39 19.03 -1.25
CA LYS A 106 -24.25 19.39 -2.66
C LYS A 106 -22.83 19.22 -3.18
N VAL A 107 -21.82 19.45 -2.34
CA VAL A 107 -20.41 19.56 -2.76
C VAL A 107 -19.53 18.38 -2.37
N ALA A 108 -19.94 17.57 -1.39
CA ALA A 108 -19.17 16.46 -0.84
C ALA A 108 -20.05 15.21 -0.60
N TRP A 109 -19.42 14.05 -0.68
CA TRP A 109 -19.97 12.79 -0.19
C TRP A 109 -19.65 12.63 1.29
N SER A 110 -20.64 12.20 2.08
CA SER A 110 -20.43 11.75 3.45
C SER A 110 -20.11 10.26 3.43
N ILE A 111 -19.01 9.89 4.07
CA ILE A 111 -18.54 8.51 4.15
C ILE A 111 -18.42 8.17 5.62
N ARG A 112 -19.17 7.18 6.08
CA ARG A 112 -18.96 6.58 7.40
C ARG A 112 -17.66 5.79 7.35
N VAL A 113 -16.79 6.05 8.31
CA VAL A 113 -15.45 5.49 8.36
C VAL A 113 -15.27 4.74 9.67
N SER A 114 -14.82 3.49 9.59
CA SER A 114 -14.33 2.71 10.73
C SER A 114 -12.88 2.31 10.50
N ASP A 115 -12.14 2.11 11.57
CA ASP A 115 -10.77 1.61 11.49
C ASP A 115 -10.75 0.14 11.04
N TYR A 116 -9.56 -0.39 10.76
CA TYR A 116 -9.42 -1.78 10.32
C TYR A 116 -9.90 -2.83 11.34
N LYS A 117 -10.07 -2.45 12.62
CA LYS A 117 -10.59 -3.30 13.70
C LYS A 117 -12.12 -3.19 13.84
N GLY A 118 -12.77 -2.32 13.08
CA GLY A 118 -14.21 -2.06 13.13
C GLY A 118 -14.62 -0.95 14.11
N SER A 119 -13.68 -0.27 14.76
CA SER A 119 -13.97 0.87 15.63
C SER A 119 -14.42 2.07 14.80
N ALA A 120 -15.60 2.63 15.08
CA ALA A 120 -16.15 3.74 14.32
C ALA A 120 -15.31 5.02 14.45
N LEU A 121 -14.59 5.43 13.40
CA LEU A 121 -13.75 6.65 13.42
C LEU A 121 -14.60 7.92 13.37
N GLY A 122 -15.63 7.93 12.53
CA GLY A 122 -16.52 9.07 12.33
C GLY A 122 -17.02 9.20 10.89
N HIS A 123 -17.27 10.44 10.47
CA HIS A 123 -17.67 10.79 9.11
C HIS A 123 -16.58 11.58 8.40
N GLY A 124 -16.15 11.06 7.26
CA GLY A 124 -15.23 11.72 6.34
C GLY A 124 -15.99 12.36 5.19
N TYR A 125 -15.64 13.60 4.85
CA TYR A 125 -16.22 14.32 3.71
C TYR A 125 -15.23 14.36 2.54
N LEU A 126 -15.70 13.94 1.36
CA LEU A 126 -14.92 13.89 0.12
C LEU A 126 -15.62 14.68 -0.98
N LYS A 127 -14.94 15.66 -1.59
CA LYS A 127 -15.52 16.49 -2.66
C LYS A 127 -15.98 15.67 -3.87
N LYS A 128 -17.20 15.91 -4.35
CA LYS A 128 -17.84 15.14 -5.44
C LYS A 128 -17.21 15.37 -6.82
N ASP A 129 -16.71 16.57 -7.07
CA ASP A 129 -16.18 17.01 -8.36
C ASP A 129 -14.76 16.52 -8.64
N THR A 130 -14.07 16.00 -7.63
CA THR A 130 -12.74 15.41 -7.74
C THR A 130 -12.77 14.01 -8.34
N ASP A 131 -11.68 13.59 -8.99
CA ASP A 131 -11.55 12.23 -9.53
C ASP A 131 -11.60 11.16 -8.43
N ALA A 132 -11.00 11.45 -7.27
CA ALA A 132 -11.12 10.61 -6.08
C ALA A 132 -12.59 10.48 -5.63
N GLY A 133 -13.34 11.59 -5.60
CA GLY A 133 -14.76 11.59 -5.26
C GLY A 133 -15.61 10.73 -6.20
N LYS A 134 -15.38 10.83 -7.51
CA LYS A 134 -16.05 10.00 -8.53
C LYS A 134 -15.70 8.52 -8.36
N GLN A 135 -14.42 8.21 -8.15
CA GLN A 135 -13.95 6.84 -7.97
C GLN A 135 -14.56 6.19 -6.72
N VAL A 136 -14.51 6.89 -5.59
CA VAL A 136 -15.08 6.41 -4.33
C VAL A 136 -16.59 6.22 -4.44
N PHE A 137 -17.30 7.17 -5.04
CA PHE A 137 -18.75 7.02 -5.27
C PHE A 137 -19.08 5.77 -6.10
N ASN A 138 -18.34 5.53 -7.20
CA ASN A 138 -18.59 4.39 -8.07
C ASN A 138 -18.43 3.03 -7.36
N ILE A 139 -17.58 2.96 -6.34
CA ILE A 139 -17.37 1.77 -5.53
C ILE A 139 -18.41 1.68 -4.43
N LEU A 140 -18.54 2.72 -3.60
CA LEU A 140 -19.40 2.71 -2.41
C LEU A 140 -20.91 2.80 -2.70
N ARG A 141 -21.32 3.10 -3.94
CA ARG A 141 -22.74 3.21 -4.33
C ARG A 141 -23.52 1.89 -4.22
N ASP A 142 -22.86 0.76 -4.00
CA ASP A 142 -23.51 -0.52 -3.76
C ASP A 142 -24.08 -0.64 -2.33
N GLY A 143 -23.78 0.32 -1.45
CA GLY A 143 -24.26 0.39 -0.07
C GLY A 143 -23.49 -0.50 0.91
N LYS A 144 -22.36 -1.10 0.50
CA LYS A 144 -21.52 -1.96 1.34
C LYS A 144 -20.32 -1.19 1.90
N GLU A 145 -19.67 -1.80 2.88
CA GLU A 145 -18.39 -1.33 3.39
C GLU A 145 -17.25 -1.83 2.49
N HIS A 146 -16.36 -0.92 2.11
CA HIS A 146 -15.19 -1.22 1.29
C HIS A 146 -13.91 -0.84 1.99
N LYS A 147 -12.86 -1.58 1.65
CA LYS A 147 -11.51 -1.44 2.17
C LYS A 147 -10.84 -0.23 1.49
N MET A 148 -10.38 0.76 2.25
CA MET A 148 -9.80 1.99 1.70
C MET A 148 -8.48 2.36 2.39
N VAL A 149 -7.57 2.97 1.63
CA VAL A 149 -6.41 3.70 2.17
C VAL A 149 -6.58 5.16 1.79
N VAL A 150 -6.71 6.02 2.78
CA VAL A 150 -7.10 7.43 2.61
C VAL A 150 -6.15 8.36 3.34
N GLU A 151 -5.96 9.55 2.79
CA GLU A 151 -5.39 10.68 3.53
C GLU A 151 -6.52 11.47 4.17
N ILE A 152 -6.52 11.59 5.49
CA ILE A 152 -7.54 12.31 6.26
C ILE A 152 -6.93 13.37 7.17
N ASN A 153 -7.70 14.42 7.47
CA ASN A 153 -7.35 15.45 8.44
C ASN A 153 -8.59 16.07 9.07
N CYS A 154 -8.48 16.49 10.33
CA CYS A 154 -9.52 17.26 11.01
C CYS A 154 -9.54 18.71 10.51
N LEU A 155 -10.72 19.35 10.61
CA LEU A 155 -10.81 20.79 10.44
C LEU A 155 -10.19 21.51 11.65
N PRO A 156 -9.51 22.66 11.47
CA PRO A 156 -8.90 23.41 12.59
C PRO A 156 -9.89 23.83 13.69
N ARG A 157 -11.19 23.87 13.39
CA ARG A 157 -12.26 24.28 14.32
C ARG A 157 -13.22 23.14 14.69
N ALA A 158 -12.90 21.90 14.34
CA ALA A 158 -13.75 20.76 14.68
C ALA A 158 -13.77 20.56 16.19
N GLU A 159 -14.92 20.75 16.81
CA GLU A 159 -15.10 20.50 18.25
C GLU A 159 -14.89 19.01 18.55
N ASN A 160 -15.34 18.14 17.64
CA ASN A 160 -15.24 16.69 17.75
C ASN A 160 -14.30 16.09 16.67
N GLY A 161 -13.45 15.13 17.06
CA GLY A 161 -12.57 14.39 16.14
C GLY A 161 -13.33 13.38 15.24
N SER A 162 -14.65 13.26 15.39
CA SER A 162 -15.51 12.38 14.59
C SER A 162 -15.87 12.93 13.22
N VAL A 163 -15.40 14.13 12.86
CA VAL A 163 -15.65 14.76 11.57
C VAL A 163 -14.31 15.18 10.96
N PHE A 164 -14.07 14.76 9.72
CA PHE A 164 -12.81 15.04 9.03
C PHE A 164 -13.00 15.13 7.53
N VAL A 165 -11.97 15.63 6.85
CA VAL A 165 -11.90 15.73 5.40
C VAL A 165 -11.06 14.57 4.87
N ILE A 166 -11.54 13.92 3.80
CA ILE A 166 -10.76 12.96 3.03
C ILE A 166 -10.11 13.74 1.89
N SER A 167 -8.80 13.94 1.98
CA SER A 167 -8.02 14.75 1.03
C SER A 167 -7.65 13.95 -0.22
N SER A 168 -7.31 12.66 -0.07
CA SER A 168 -7.04 11.77 -1.20
C SER A 168 -7.29 10.30 -0.86
N VAL A 169 -7.41 9.47 -1.89
CA VAL A 169 -7.62 8.02 -1.77
C VAL A 169 -6.47 7.33 -2.51
N LYS A 170 -5.64 6.58 -1.79
CA LYS A 170 -4.45 5.91 -2.37
C LYS A 170 -4.76 4.51 -2.87
N ALA A 171 -5.69 3.81 -2.22
CA ALA A 171 -6.08 2.46 -2.60
C ALA A 171 -7.53 2.16 -2.23
N LEU A 172 -8.18 1.32 -3.03
CA LEU A 172 -9.55 0.85 -2.87
C LEU A 172 -9.59 -0.66 -3.13
N ASP A 173 -10.13 -1.44 -2.19
CA ASP A 173 -10.31 -2.91 -2.23
C ASP A 173 -9.06 -3.73 -2.57
N ARG A 174 -7.87 -3.18 -2.29
CA ARG A 174 -6.59 -3.77 -2.73
C ARG A 174 -5.64 -4.19 -1.62
N TRP A 175 -6.11 -4.26 -0.37
CA TRP A 175 -5.29 -4.76 0.73
C TRP A 175 -5.81 -6.11 1.23
N LYS A 176 -4.96 -7.14 1.07
CA LYS A 176 -5.22 -8.49 1.56
C LYS A 176 -5.11 -8.50 3.08
#